data_AF-A0A2T9X901-F1
#
_entry.id   AF-A0A2T9X901-F1
#
_cell.length_a   1.000
_cell.length_b   1.000
_cell.length_c   1.000
_cell.angle_alpha   90.00
_cell.angle_beta   90.00
_cell.angle_gamma   90.00
#
_symmetry.space_group_name_H-M   'P 1'
#
loop_
_entity.id
_entity.type
_entity.pdbx_description
1 polymer ?
#
loop_
_entity_poly.entity_id
_entity_poly.type
_entity_poly.pdbx_seq_one_letter_code
_entity_poly.pdbx_strand_id
1 'polypeptide(L)'
;MRVKINIELNSISFNGELDLPKLTVIIGPNLSGKSVILKCIYSSVPAPEKFNLGSYTEPLGECQVEEGENFDYAVYIDVYAITYRIYEEVKDLMERYADKIPTEMYSILERQLPTLSFLNDIRSLITDDEIGESREVVEKLLTEIKEKLKTLNLEEEIDYLEPLQVFPTKNGLIWKDFTGSRGEGVKYLSPTFYNAAIVTLMQYLYALSKKYKVLLILDEPEAFAHPSFAFFLGKLINKLTLESKNLFTICVTHSWDFLQGIKNGAKVKVIRRRKDGKVEINEWNGEVYIPGFGVTGMLND
;
A
#
# COMPACT_ATOMS: atom_id res chain seq x y z
N MET A 1 11.17 5.33 14.68
CA MET A 1 12.08 4.20 14.37
C MET A 1 13.29 4.71 13.62
N ARG A 2 14.50 4.42 14.11
CA ARG A 2 15.73 4.63 13.33
C ARG A 2 16.27 3.31 12.84
N VAL A 3 16.78 3.30 11.62
CA VAL A 3 17.32 2.09 10.99
C VAL A 3 18.68 2.40 10.38
N LYS A 4 19.70 1.67 10.79
CA LYS A 4 20.99 1.62 10.10
C LYS A 4 20.89 0.63 8.95
N ILE A 5 21.35 1.04 7.77
CA ILE A 5 21.21 0.26 6.54
C ILE A 5 22.57 0.20 5.87
N ASN A 6 22.99 -1.02 5.53
CA ASN A 6 24.19 -1.33 4.79
C ASN A 6 23.84 -2.31 3.65
N ILE A 7 23.68 -1.81 2.44
CA ILE A 7 23.35 -2.58 1.24
C ILE A 7 24.52 -2.43 0.28
N GLU A 8 25.15 -3.55 -0.08
CA GLU A 8 26.19 -3.60 -1.11
C GLU A 8 25.85 -4.70 -2.12
N LEU A 9 25.38 -4.29 -3.30
CA LEU A 9 25.00 -5.15 -4.41
C LEU A 9 25.75 -4.70 -5.66
N ASN A 10 25.93 -5.61 -6.62
CA ASN A 10 26.64 -5.34 -7.89
C ASN A 10 26.17 -4.06 -8.62
N SER A 11 24.94 -3.60 -8.38
CA SER A 11 24.34 -2.45 -9.04
C SER A 11 23.88 -1.34 -8.09
N ILE A 12 23.86 -1.56 -6.78
CA ILE A 12 23.28 -0.65 -5.77
C ILE A 12 24.15 -0.69 -4.51
N SER A 13 24.60 0.48 -4.05
CA SER A 13 25.25 0.63 -2.74
C SER A 13 24.61 1.73 -1.89
N PHE A 14 24.26 1.41 -0.65
CA PHE A 14 23.74 2.36 0.33
C PHE A 14 24.29 2.04 1.71
N ASN A 15 24.94 3.03 2.34
CA ASN A 15 25.36 2.95 3.72
C ASN A 15 24.93 4.23 4.43
N GLY A 16 24.06 4.11 5.42
CA GLY A 16 23.54 5.25 6.15
C GLY A 16 22.49 4.89 7.19
N GLU A 17 21.95 5.92 7.81
CA GLU A 17 20.90 5.80 8.82
C GLU A 17 19.64 6.55 8.36
N LEU A 18 18.49 5.92 8.51
CA LEU A 18 17.20 6.52 8.22
C LEU A 18 16.40 6.70 9.51
N ASP A 19 16.04 7.95 9.78
CA ASP A 19 14.99 8.29 10.74
C ASP A 19 13.61 8.17 10.07
N LEU A 20 12.82 7.23 10.57
CA LEU A 20 11.51 6.82 10.08
C LEU A 20 10.47 7.10 11.20
N PRO A 21 9.93 8.32 11.29
CA PRO A 21 8.83 8.62 12.19
C PRO A 21 7.55 7.90 11.72
N LYS A 22 6.48 8.09 12.49
CA LYS A 22 5.19 7.42 12.34
C LYS A 22 4.65 7.32 10.91
N LEU A 23 4.82 8.38 10.11
CA LEU A 23 4.50 8.35 8.69
C LEU A 23 5.71 8.81 7.89
N THR A 24 6.27 7.90 7.09
CA THR A 24 7.40 8.18 6.21
C THR A 24 7.07 7.82 4.77
N VAL A 25 7.45 8.68 3.83
CA VAL A 25 7.24 8.44 2.40
C VAL A 25 8.58 8.60 1.68
N ILE A 26 9.01 7.55 0.99
CA ILE A 26 10.24 7.54 0.21
C ILE A 26 9.89 7.65 -1.28
N ILE A 27 10.25 8.77 -1.87
CA ILE A 27 9.95 9.12 -3.26
C ILE A 27 11.19 8.97 -4.13
N GLY A 28 11.03 8.37 -5.32
CA GLY A 28 12.14 8.27 -6.27
C GLY A 28 11.72 7.53 -7.54
N PRO A 29 12.52 7.61 -8.62
CA PRO A 29 12.22 6.94 -9.88
C PRO A 29 12.22 5.42 -9.73
N ASN A 30 11.71 4.72 -10.74
CA ASN A 30 11.84 3.27 -10.85
C ASN A 30 13.33 2.85 -10.84
N LEU A 31 13.62 1.68 -10.28
CA LEU A 31 14.98 1.11 -10.18
C LEU A 31 15.99 1.94 -9.36
N SER A 32 15.49 2.79 -8.45
CA SER A 32 16.32 3.59 -7.53
C SER A 32 16.75 2.86 -6.25
N GLY A 33 16.22 1.65 -5.99
CA GLY A 33 16.52 0.85 -4.80
C GLY A 33 15.45 0.92 -3.69
N LYS A 34 14.32 1.60 -3.91
CA LYS A 34 13.17 1.70 -2.97
C LYS A 34 12.78 0.36 -2.36
N SER A 35 12.38 -0.60 -3.20
CA SER A 35 11.92 -1.93 -2.77
C SER A 35 13.00 -2.73 -2.03
N VAL A 36 14.28 -2.59 -2.44
CA VAL A 36 15.41 -3.25 -1.76
C VAL A 36 15.53 -2.74 -0.32
N ILE A 37 15.45 -1.43 -0.14
CA ILE A 37 15.53 -0.79 1.18
C ILE A 37 14.33 -1.18 2.05
N LEU A 38 13.12 -1.17 1.50
CA LEU A 38 11.93 -1.59 2.25
C LEU A 38 11.98 -3.05 2.70
N LYS A 39 12.42 -3.96 1.82
CA LYS A 39 12.59 -5.38 2.14
C LYS A 39 13.66 -5.60 3.23
N CYS A 40 14.75 -4.84 3.19
CA CYS A 40 15.78 -4.85 4.22
C CYS A 40 15.21 -4.38 5.58
N ILE A 41 14.51 -3.24 5.61
CA ILE A 41 13.84 -2.72 6.82
C ILE A 41 12.87 -3.77 7.37
N TYR A 42 11.93 -4.24 6.55
CA TYR A 42 10.92 -5.24 6.94
C TYR A 42 11.54 -6.49 7.56
N SER A 43 12.61 -7.00 6.96
CA SER A 43 13.29 -8.20 7.44
C SER A 43 13.94 -7.98 8.80
N SER A 44 14.50 -6.79 9.04
CA SER A 44 15.19 -6.44 10.29
C SER A 44 14.27 -6.05 11.46
N VAL A 45 13.03 -5.64 11.20
CA VAL A 45 12.12 -5.20 12.26
C VAL A 45 11.74 -6.35 13.21
N PRO A 46 11.87 -6.19 14.54
CA PRO A 46 11.41 -7.20 15.48
C PRO A 46 9.87 -7.13 15.61
N ALA A 47 9.20 -8.17 15.09
CA ALA A 47 7.78 -8.39 15.25
C ALA A 47 7.46 -9.89 15.33
N PRO A 48 6.61 -10.35 16.27
CA PRO A 48 6.21 -11.75 16.36
C PRO A 48 5.36 -12.17 15.15
N GLU A 49 4.47 -11.28 14.69
CA GLU A 49 3.60 -11.54 13.55
C GLU A 49 4.05 -10.73 12.33
N LYS A 50 4.56 -11.44 11.31
CA LYS A 50 5.07 -10.85 10.06
C LYS A 50 4.28 -11.34 8.86
N PHE A 51 3.70 -10.40 8.12
CA PHE A 51 2.94 -10.70 6.90
C PHE A 51 3.59 -10.05 5.70
N ASN A 52 3.97 -10.87 4.71
CA ASN A 52 4.58 -10.41 3.46
C ASN A 52 3.66 -10.77 2.30
N LEU A 53 3.02 -9.76 1.73
CA LEU A 53 2.19 -9.83 0.54
C LEU A 53 2.95 -9.32 -0.68
N GLY A 54 4.14 -9.86 -0.91
CA GLY A 54 4.97 -9.50 -2.04
C GLY A 54 5.77 -10.68 -2.57
N SER A 55 6.75 -10.38 -3.42
CA SER A 55 7.73 -11.38 -3.86
C SER A 55 8.72 -11.63 -2.72
N TYR A 56 8.69 -12.82 -2.11
CA TYR A 56 9.70 -13.18 -1.12
C TYR A 56 11.04 -13.40 -1.82
N THR A 57 11.95 -12.46 -1.60
CA THR A 57 13.37 -12.58 -1.91
C THR A 57 14.12 -12.38 -0.61
N GLU A 58 15.17 -13.16 -0.36
CA GLU A 58 16.05 -12.92 0.79
C GLU A 58 16.45 -11.43 0.86
N PRO A 59 16.50 -10.83 2.06
CA PRO A 59 16.90 -9.45 2.20
C PRO A 59 18.29 -9.24 1.60
N LEU A 60 18.37 -8.28 0.69
CA LEU A 60 19.61 -7.88 0.05
C LEU A 60 20.24 -6.75 0.87
N GLY A 61 21.18 -7.11 1.75
CA GLY A 61 21.88 -6.19 2.65
C GLY A 61 21.54 -6.39 4.13
N GLU A 62 22.18 -5.59 4.98
CA GLU A 62 22.05 -5.61 6.43
C GLU A 62 21.29 -4.37 6.91
N CYS A 63 20.16 -4.58 7.58
CA CYS A 63 19.43 -3.52 8.27
C CYS A 63 19.41 -3.81 9.77
N GLN A 64 19.62 -2.78 10.58
CA GLN A 64 19.53 -2.84 12.03
C GLN A 64 18.61 -1.75 12.53
N VAL A 65 17.49 -2.15 13.12
CA VAL A 65 16.58 -1.24 13.81
C VAL A 65 17.14 -0.91 15.20
N GLU A 66 17.06 0.36 15.61
CA GLU A 66 17.47 0.80 16.94
C GLU A 66 16.69 0.07 18.05
N GLU A 67 17.36 -0.23 19.17
CA GLU A 67 16.76 -0.96 20.30
C GLU A 67 15.53 -0.21 20.87
N GLY A 68 14.50 -0.97 21.25
CA GLY A 68 13.25 -0.44 21.81
C GLY A 68 12.14 -0.20 20.78
N GLU A 69 12.42 -0.31 19.48
CA GLU A 69 11.43 -0.21 18.41
C GLU A 69 10.83 -1.58 18.04
N ASN A 70 10.09 -2.16 18.99
CA ASN A 70 9.34 -3.39 18.77
C ASN A 70 7.95 -3.10 18.19
N PHE A 71 7.45 -4.03 17.36
CA PHE A 71 6.10 -4.03 16.83
C PHE A 71 5.44 -5.36 17.16
N ASP A 72 4.13 -5.37 17.35
CA ASP A 72 3.35 -6.60 17.48
C ASP A 72 3.10 -7.22 16.09
N TYR A 73 2.87 -6.36 15.09
CA TYR A 73 2.61 -6.75 13.71
C TYR A 73 3.49 -5.96 12.75
N ALA A 74 4.09 -6.64 11.76
CA ALA A 74 4.73 -6.00 10.63
C ALA A 74 4.16 -6.53 9.31
N VAL A 75 3.69 -5.63 8.46
CA VAL A 75 2.98 -5.93 7.21
C VAL A 75 3.74 -5.29 6.06
N TYR A 76 4.14 -6.08 5.07
CA TYR A 76 4.75 -5.60 3.83
C TYR A 76 3.87 -5.96 2.64
N ILE A 77 3.66 -4.99 1.74
CA ILE A 77 2.80 -5.14 0.56
C ILE A 77 3.52 -4.59 -0.65
N ASP A 78 3.57 -5.40 -1.69
CA ASP A 78 4.10 -5.03 -3.00
C ASP A 78 2.98 -5.24 -4.04
N VAL A 79 2.35 -4.14 -4.46
CA VAL A 79 1.18 -4.20 -5.35
C VAL A 79 1.52 -4.81 -6.69
N TYR A 80 2.71 -4.55 -7.22
CA TYR A 80 3.16 -5.15 -8.47
C TYR A 80 3.37 -6.66 -8.33
N ALA A 81 3.99 -7.13 -7.25
CA ALA A 81 4.19 -8.56 -7.02
C ALA A 81 2.85 -9.30 -6.83
N ILE A 82 1.90 -8.74 -6.09
CA ILE A 82 0.57 -9.36 -5.93
C ILE A 82 -0.15 -9.38 -7.29
N THR A 83 -0.14 -8.26 -8.02
CA THR A 83 -0.78 -8.16 -9.33
C THR A 83 -0.19 -9.16 -10.31
N TYR A 84 1.14 -9.27 -10.39
CA TYR A 84 1.82 -10.26 -11.22
C TYR A 84 1.39 -11.68 -10.85
N ARG A 85 1.38 -12.03 -9.57
CA ARG A 85 1.00 -13.38 -9.12
C ARG A 85 -0.42 -13.74 -9.54
N ILE A 86 -1.37 -12.81 -9.46
CA ILE A 86 -2.75 -13.09 -9.88
C ILE A 86 -2.90 -13.04 -11.40
N TYR A 87 -2.47 -11.96 -12.04
CA TYR A 87 -2.78 -11.71 -13.44
C TYR A 87 -1.82 -12.34 -14.44
N GLU A 88 -0.65 -12.81 -14.00
CA GLU A 88 0.27 -13.55 -14.87
C GLU A 88 0.25 -15.03 -14.53
N GLU A 89 0.45 -15.43 -13.27
CA GLU A 89 0.47 -16.87 -12.92
C GLU A 89 -0.92 -17.51 -12.99
N VAL A 90 -1.94 -16.86 -12.39
CA VAL A 90 -3.31 -17.41 -12.37
C VAL A 90 -4.01 -17.17 -13.70
N LYS A 91 -3.82 -16.02 -14.37
CA LYS A 91 -4.46 -15.76 -15.67
C LYS A 91 -3.92 -16.65 -16.79
N ASP A 92 -2.61 -16.87 -16.89
CA ASP A 92 -2.03 -17.77 -17.90
C ASP A 92 -2.49 -19.23 -17.66
N LEU A 93 -2.71 -19.61 -16.40
CA LEU A 93 -3.39 -20.86 -16.06
C LEU A 93 -4.87 -20.84 -16.50
N MET A 94 -5.57 -19.74 -16.24
CA MET A 94 -7.00 -19.58 -16.58
C MET A 94 -7.26 -19.58 -18.08
N GLU A 95 -6.42 -18.91 -18.88
CA GLU A 95 -6.54 -18.86 -20.34
C GLU A 95 -6.23 -20.22 -20.97
N ARG A 96 -5.22 -20.94 -20.47
CA ARG A 96 -4.86 -22.27 -20.99
C ARG A 96 -5.88 -23.37 -20.69
N TYR A 97 -6.68 -23.20 -19.64
CA TYR A 97 -7.64 -24.21 -19.18
C TYR A 97 -9.07 -23.69 -19.05
N ALA A 98 -9.42 -22.58 -19.71
CA ALA A 98 -10.72 -21.89 -19.57
C ALA A 98 -11.94 -22.82 -19.72
N ASP A 99 -11.87 -23.80 -20.62
CA ASP A 99 -12.94 -24.77 -20.88
C ASP A 99 -12.93 -26.00 -19.93
N LYS A 100 -11.92 -26.10 -19.06
CA LYS A 100 -11.62 -27.28 -18.23
C LYS A 100 -11.55 -26.97 -16.73
N ILE A 101 -11.58 -25.71 -16.31
CA ILE A 101 -11.54 -25.30 -14.90
C ILE A 101 -12.98 -25.22 -14.36
N PRO A 102 -13.39 -26.11 -13.43
CA PRO A 102 -14.69 -26.00 -12.77
C PRO A 102 -14.79 -24.71 -11.96
N THR A 103 -15.99 -24.14 -11.82
CA THR A 103 -16.26 -22.96 -10.96
C THR A 103 -15.70 -23.12 -9.55
N GLU A 104 -15.68 -24.34 -9.02
CA GLU A 104 -15.13 -24.69 -7.70
C GLU A 104 -13.61 -24.46 -7.60
N MET A 105 -12.86 -24.60 -8.69
CA MET A 105 -11.40 -24.38 -8.70
C MET A 105 -11.03 -22.90 -8.63
N TYR A 106 -11.94 -21.99 -9.04
CA TYR A 106 -11.79 -20.55 -8.79
C TYR A 106 -11.82 -20.23 -7.30
N SER A 107 -12.74 -20.84 -6.54
CA SER A 107 -12.80 -20.65 -5.08
C SER A 107 -11.55 -21.17 -4.36
N ILE A 108 -10.88 -22.18 -4.92
CA ILE A 108 -9.61 -22.71 -4.42
C ILE A 108 -8.46 -21.74 -4.70
N LEU A 109 -8.36 -21.21 -5.93
CA LEU A 109 -7.35 -20.22 -6.31
C LEU A 109 -7.51 -18.92 -5.50
N GLU A 110 -8.74 -18.52 -5.22
CA GLU A 110 -9.04 -17.35 -4.37
C GLU A 110 -8.61 -17.52 -2.92
N ARG A 111 -8.81 -18.72 -2.35
CA ARG A 111 -8.30 -19.04 -1.00
C ARG A 111 -6.77 -19.04 -0.94
N GLN A 112 -6.10 -19.28 -2.07
CA GLN A 112 -4.65 -19.24 -2.16
C GLN A 112 -4.09 -17.84 -2.37
N LEU A 113 -4.93 -16.82 -2.59
CA LEU A 113 -4.49 -15.43 -2.68
C LEU A 113 -4.00 -14.96 -1.30
N PRO A 114 -2.69 -14.70 -1.13
CA PRO A 114 -2.14 -14.35 0.18
C PRO A 114 -2.83 -13.13 0.78
N THR A 115 -3.19 -12.15 -0.06
CA THR A 115 -3.88 -10.92 0.36
C THR A 115 -5.25 -11.20 0.97
N LEU A 116 -5.99 -12.19 0.45
CA LEU A 116 -7.33 -12.50 0.96
C LEU A 116 -7.29 -13.32 2.25
N SER A 117 -6.36 -14.27 2.33
CA SER A 117 -6.08 -14.97 3.59
C SER A 117 -5.73 -13.95 4.67
N PHE A 118 -4.80 -13.05 4.36
CA PHE A 118 -4.35 -12.04 5.29
C PHE A 118 -5.46 -11.08 5.76
N LEU A 119 -6.31 -10.60 4.83
CA LEU A 119 -7.47 -9.77 5.21
C LEU A 119 -8.42 -10.51 6.15
N ASN A 120 -8.64 -11.81 5.94
CA ASN A 120 -9.43 -12.65 6.85
C ASN A 120 -8.75 -12.83 8.21
N ASP A 121 -7.44 -13.05 8.22
CA ASP A 121 -6.65 -13.22 9.44
C ASP A 121 -6.76 -11.98 10.33
N ILE A 122 -6.53 -10.78 9.78
CA ILE A 122 -6.72 -9.53 10.55
C ILE A 122 -8.17 -9.34 10.93
N ARG A 123 -9.11 -9.62 10.01
CA ARG A 123 -10.54 -9.46 10.28
C ARG A 123 -11.00 -10.25 11.51
N SER A 124 -10.39 -11.40 11.76
CA SER A 124 -10.68 -12.25 12.93
C SER A 124 -10.19 -11.65 14.26
N LEU A 125 -9.30 -10.66 14.22
CA LEU A 125 -8.69 -10.01 15.40
C LEU A 125 -9.38 -8.69 15.80
N ILE A 126 -10.34 -8.21 15.01
CA ILE A 126 -10.99 -6.90 15.17
C ILE A 126 -12.52 -7.05 15.23
N THR A 127 -13.18 -6.15 15.95
CA THR A 127 -14.65 -6.15 16.09
C THR A 127 -15.35 -5.31 15.02
N ASP A 128 -16.66 -5.51 14.86
CA ASP A 128 -17.47 -4.70 13.94
C ASP A 128 -17.51 -3.22 14.33
N ASP A 129 -17.56 -2.91 15.64
CA ASP A 129 -17.52 -1.54 16.15
C ASP A 129 -16.20 -0.85 15.80
N GLU A 130 -15.07 -1.56 15.94
CA GLU A 130 -13.74 -1.02 15.62
C GLU A 130 -13.60 -0.73 14.12
N ILE A 131 -14.18 -1.59 13.28
CA ILE A 131 -14.27 -1.37 11.82
C ILE A 131 -15.21 -0.19 11.53
N GLY A 132 -16.34 -0.07 12.23
CA GLY A 132 -17.30 1.02 12.10
C GLY A 132 -16.64 2.39 12.26
N GLU A 133 -15.85 2.56 13.31
CA GLU A 133 -15.08 3.80 13.52
C GLU A 133 -14.10 4.10 12.36
N SER A 134 -13.44 3.07 11.82
CA SER A 134 -12.53 3.26 10.67
C SER A 134 -13.28 3.66 9.39
N ARG A 135 -14.51 3.15 9.20
CA ARG A 135 -15.39 3.48 8.07
C ARG A 135 -15.85 4.93 8.14
N GLU A 136 -16.23 5.40 9.32
CA GLU A 136 -16.63 6.80 9.53
C GLU A 136 -15.51 7.77 9.12
N VAL A 137 -14.25 7.45 9.42
CA VAL A 137 -13.09 8.25 8.98
C VAL A 137 -12.99 8.31 7.46
N VAL A 138 -13.18 7.16 6.79
CA VAL A 138 -13.13 7.04 5.32
C VAL A 138 -14.28 7.82 4.68
N GLU A 139 -15.51 7.64 5.16
CA GLU A 139 -16.71 8.29 4.63
C GLU A 139 -16.64 9.82 4.78
N LYS A 140 -16.16 10.29 5.93
CA LYS A 140 -15.92 11.72 6.16
C LYS A 140 -14.88 12.27 5.19
N LEU A 141 -13.76 11.57 5.01
CA LEU A 141 -12.70 11.99 4.07
C LEU A 141 -13.20 12.01 2.62
N LEU A 142 -13.94 10.99 2.18
CA LEU A 142 -14.55 10.96 0.86
C LEU A 142 -15.50 12.13 0.65
N THR A 143 -16.31 12.46 1.65
CA THR A 143 -17.22 13.62 1.61
C THR A 143 -16.44 14.92 1.45
N GLU A 144 -15.40 15.14 2.27
CA GLU A 144 -14.53 16.32 2.21
C GLU A 144 -13.89 16.49 0.82
N ILE A 145 -13.37 15.41 0.22
CA ILE A 145 -12.73 15.47 -1.10
C ILE A 145 -13.78 15.73 -2.20
N LYS A 146 -14.94 15.06 -2.15
CA LYS A 146 -16.03 15.29 -3.12
C LYS A 146 -16.54 16.72 -3.10
N GLU A 147 -16.69 17.31 -1.92
CA GLU A 147 -17.06 18.72 -1.78
C GLU A 147 -15.99 19.62 -2.39
N LYS A 148 -14.70 19.36 -2.12
CA LYS A 148 -13.60 20.11 -2.72
C LYS A 148 -13.60 20.01 -4.25
N LEU A 149 -13.80 18.84 -4.82
CA LEU A 149 -13.87 18.65 -6.27
C LEU A 149 -15.02 19.45 -6.90
N LYS A 150 -16.21 19.45 -6.27
CA LYS A 150 -17.33 20.30 -6.71
C LYS A 150 -16.98 21.78 -6.70
N THR A 151 -16.29 22.27 -5.65
CA THR A 151 -15.88 23.68 -5.61
C THR A 151 -14.87 24.06 -6.69
N LEU A 152 -14.16 23.08 -7.25
CA LEU A 152 -13.18 23.24 -8.32
C LEU A 152 -13.76 22.97 -9.72
N ASN A 153 -15.07 22.66 -9.84
CA ASN A 153 -15.71 22.21 -11.08
C ASN A 153 -15.05 20.97 -11.70
N LEU A 154 -14.66 20.00 -10.85
CA LEU A 154 -14.06 18.73 -11.23
C LEU A 154 -14.96 17.54 -10.83
N GLU A 155 -16.27 17.66 -11.02
CA GLU A 155 -17.23 16.64 -10.56
C GLU A 155 -17.04 15.28 -11.24
N GLU A 156 -16.54 15.25 -12.47
CA GLU A 156 -16.20 14.02 -13.19
C GLU A 156 -15.14 13.17 -12.48
N GLU A 157 -14.32 13.79 -11.64
CA GLU A 157 -13.29 13.09 -10.87
C GLU A 157 -13.85 12.29 -9.69
N ILE A 158 -15.08 12.60 -9.27
CA ILE A 158 -15.75 11.92 -8.16
C ILE A 158 -15.99 10.45 -8.49
N ASP A 159 -16.27 10.13 -9.75
CA ASP A 159 -16.54 8.76 -10.21
C ASP A 159 -15.31 7.85 -10.01
N TYR A 160 -14.10 8.43 -9.95
CA TYR A 160 -12.86 7.69 -9.72
C TYR A 160 -12.48 7.59 -8.23
N LEU A 161 -13.19 8.25 -7.33
CA LEU A 161 -12.88 8.24 -5.89
C LEU A 161 -13.46 7.05 -5.14
N GLU A 162 -14.55 6.46 -5.65
CA GLU A 162 -15.24 5.39 -4.93
C GLU A 162 -14.61 4.02 -5.26
N PRO A 163 -13.85 3.41 -4.33
CA PRO A 163 -13.32 2.08 -4.56
C PRO A 163 -14.47 1.07 -4.67
N LEU A 164 -14.22 -0.01 -5.40
CA LEU A 164 -14.92 -1.28 -5.16
C LEU A 164 -14.90 -1.55 -3.65
N GLN A 165 -16.06 -1.75 -3.03
CA GLN A 165 -16.09 -2.25 -1.66
C GLN A 165 -15.79 -3.73 -1.68
N VAL A 166 -14.84 -4.15 -0.84
CA VAL A 166 -14.31 -5.51 -0.84
C VAL A 166 -14.54 -6.15 0.51
N PHE A 167 -15.24 -7.28 0.50
CA PHE A 167 -15.61 -8.03 1.69
C PHE A 167 -15.06 -9.45 1.59
N PRO A 168 -14.07 -9.81 2.40
CA PRO A 168 -13.63 -11.19 2.46
C PRO A 168 -14.69 -12.02 3.19
N THR A 169 -14.99 -13.21 2.67
CA THR A 169 -15.94 -14.15 3.26
C THR A 169 -15.36 -15.55 3.34
N LYS A 170 -16.02 -16.43 4.10
CA LYS A 170 -15.67 -17.87 4.16
C LYS A 170 -15.67 -18.60 2.81
N ASN A 171 -16.39 -18.06 1.82
CA ASN A 171 -16.58 -18.69 0.51
C ASN A 171 -15.76 -18.02 -0.60
N GLY A 172 -14.96 -16.99 -0.29
CA GLY A 172 -14.24 -16.19 -1.28
C GLY A 172 -14.50 -14.71 -1.09
N LEU A 173 -14.37 -13.94 -2.17
CA LEU A 173 -14.49 -12.49 -2.13
C LEU A 173 -15.87 -12.03 -2.61
N ILE A 174 -16.47 -11.08 -1.90
CA ILE A 174 -17.62 -10.34 -2.42
C ILE A 174 -17.16 -8.91 -2.68
N TRP A 175 -17.48 -8.39 -3.85
CA TRP A 175 -17.23 -7.00 -4.18
C TRP A 175 -18.51 -6.29 -4.61
N LYS A 176 -18.54 -4.98 -4.35
CA LYS A 176 -19.62 -4.09 -4.77
C LYS A 176 -19.01 -2.81 -5.33
N ASP A 177 -19.39 -2.40 -6.53
CA ASP A 177 -18.97 -1.12 -7.07
C ASP A 177 -19.91 0.03 -6.65
N PHE A 178 -19.52 1.25 -6.98
CA PHE A 178 -20.27 2.47 -6.68
C PHE A 178 -21.58 2.59 -7.48
N THR A 179 -21.66 1.94 -8.64
CA THR A 179 -22.89 1.87 -9.45
C THR A 179 -23.93 0.91 -8.85
N GLY A 180 -23.55 0.16 -7.81
CA GLY A 180 -24.37 -0.81 -7.12
C GLY A 180 -24.24 -2.23 -7.66
N SER A 181 -23.42 -2.45 -8.69
CA SER A 181 -23.12 -3.78 -9.20
C SER A 181 -22.39 -4.58 -8.14
N ARG A 182 -22.68 -5.89 -8.08
CA ARG A 182 -22.07 -6.82 -7.13
C ARG A 182 -21.56 -8.03 -7.88
N GLY A 183 -20.47 -8.59 -7.39
CA GLY A 183 -19.95 -9.85 -7.89
C GLY A 183 -19.24 -10.65 -6.81
N GLU A 184 -18.97 -11.90 -7.16
CA GLU A 184 -18.22 -12.83 -6.33
C GLU A 184 -16.91 -13.19 -7.05
N GLY A 185 -15.86 -13.35 -6.25
CA GLY A 185 -14.56 -13.79 -6.70
C GLY A 185 -13.75 -12.76 -7.47
N VAL A 186 -12.58 -13.18 -7.95
CA VAL A 186 -11.59 -12.31 -8.63
C VAL A 186 -11.62 -12.43 -10.15
N LYS A 187 -12.42 -13.36 -10.69
CA LYS A 187 -12.45 -13.72 -12.11
C LYS A 187 -12.66 -12.53 -13.07
N TYR A 188 -13.45 -11.55 -12.66
CA TYR A 188 -13.83 -10.40 -13.48
C TYR A 188 -13.30 -9.07 -12.93
N LEU A 189 -12.40 -9.12 -11.96
CA LEU A 189 -11.81 -7.93 -11.39
C LEU A 189 -10.67 -7.45 -12.28
N SER A 190 -10.56 -6.13 -12.41
CA SER A 190 -9.39 -5.51 -13.03
C SER A 190 -8.30 -5.28 -11.97
N PRO A 191 -7.03 -5.04 -12.36
CA PRO A 191 -5.96 -4.75 -11.40
C PRO A 191 -6.28 -3.60 -10.43
N THR A 192 -7.17 -2.68 -10.79
CA THR A 192 -7.61 -1.59 -9.91
C THR A 192 -8.30 -2.08 -8.63
N PHE A 193 -8.76 -3.33 -8.58
CA PHE A 193 -9.32 -3.95 -7.38
C PHE A 193 -8.34 -3.96 -6.18
N TYR A 194 -7.03 -4.02 -6.40
CA TYR A 194 -6.09 -3.99 -5.27
C TYR A 194 -6.12 -2.68 -4.51
N ASN A 195 -6.36 -1.58 -5.21
CA ASN A 195 -6.46 -0.27 -4.58
C ASN A 195 -7.62 -0.25 -3.57
N ALA A 196 -8.73 -0.92 -3.91
CA ALA A 196 -9.84 -1.17 -3.00
C ALA A 196 -9.48 -2.12 -1.84
N ALA A 197 -8.73 -3.19 -2.11
CA ALA A 197 -8.26 -4.10 -1.05
C ALA A 197 -7.33 -3.37 -0.05
N ILE A 198 -6.50 -2.43 -0.51
CA ILE A 198 -5.66 -1.58 0.36
C ILE A 198 -6.53 -0.67 1.23
N VAL A 199 -7.61 -0.10 0.69
CA VAL A 199 -8.57 0.68 1.51
C VAL A 199 -9.18 -0.18 2.62
N THR A 200 -9.60 -1.41 2.33
CA THR A 200 -10.10 -2.35 3.35
C THR A 200 -9.02 -2.71 4.37
N LEU A 201 -7.80 -2.98 3.90
CA LEU A 201 -6.69 -3.29 4.77
C LEU A 201 -6.37 -2.12 5.71
N MET A 202 -6.32 -0.90 5.20
CA MET A 202 -6.03 0.28 6.00
C MET A 202 -7.03 0.46 7.14
N GLN A 203 -8.32 0.23 6.86
CA GLN A 203 -9.37 0.21 7.88
C GLN A 203 -9.12 -0.87 8.93
N TYR A 204 -8.76 -2.09 8.52
CA TYR A 204 -8.49 -3.20 9.43
C TYR A 204 -7.23 -2.98 10.27
N LEU A 205 -6.16 -2.45 9.69
CA LEU A 205 -4.93 -2.14 10.41
C LEU A 205 -5.13 -0.95 11.35
N TYR A 206 -5.94 0.03 10.97
CA TYR A 206 -6.35 1.11 11.87
C TYR A 206 -7.10 0.55 13.09
N ALA A 207 -8.09 -0.31 12.87
CA ALA A 207 -8.81 -1.01 13.94
C ALA A 207 -7.87 -1.85 14.82
N LEU A 208 -7.00 -2.66 14.21
CA LEU A 208 -6.01 -3.49 14.90
C LEU A 208 -5.05 -2.64 15.75
N SER A 209 -4.65 -1.47 15.23
CA SER A 209 -3.71 -0.57 15.90
C SER A 209 -4.24 0.07 17.19
N LYS A 210 -5.54 -0.08 17.48
CA LYS A 210 -6.11 0.32 18.78
C LYS A 210 -5.60 -0.56 19.92
N LYS A 211 -5.25 -1.81 19.63
CA LYS A 211 -4.79 -2.81 20.61
C LYS A 211 -3.29 -3.10 20.48
N TYR A 212 -2.75 -2.97 19.28
CA TYR A 212 -1.41 -3.44 18.94
C TYR A 212 -0.56 -2.36 18.26
N LYS A 213 0.76 -2.43 18.39
CA LYS A 213 1.71 -1.60 17.63
C LYS A 213 1.98 -2.25 16.27
N VAL A 214 1.58 -1.57 15.21
CA VAL A 214 1.55 -2.10 13.84
C VAL A 214 2.50 -1.29 12.97
N LEU A 215 3.40 -1.97 12.27
CA LEU A 215 4.18 -1.41 11.17
C LEU A 215 3.57 -1.86 9.83
N LEU A 216 3.22 -0.90 9.00
CA LEU A 216 2.80 -1.11 7.62
C LEU A 216 3.86 -0.56 6.67
N ILE A 217 4.25 -1.37 5.70
CA ILE A 217 5.19 -1.01 4.64
C ILE A 217 4.50 -1.24 3.30
N LEU A 218 4.34 -0.18 2.51
CA LEU A 218 3.66 -0.18 1.23
C LEU A 218 4.63 0.15 0.08
N ASP A 219 4.71 -0.74 -0.90
CA ASP A 219 5.47 -0.55 -2.13
C ASP A 219 4.53 -0.23 -3.29
N GLU A 220 4.55 1.04 -3.72
CA GLU A 220 3.73 1.60 -4.80
C GLU A 220 2.23 1.28 -4.61
N PRO A 221 1.63 1.65 -3.44
CA PRO A 221 0.25 1.31 -3.09
C PRO A 221 -0.80 1.82 -4.08
N GLU A 222 -0.49 2.86 -4.83
CA GLU A 222 -1.34 3.47 -5.85
C GLU A 222 -1.16 2.87 -7.25
N ALA A 223 -0.34 1.84 -7.42
CA ALA A 223 -0.13 1.25 -8.74
C ALA A 223 -1.48 0.88 -9.40
N PHE A 224 -1.59 1.18 -10.69
CA PHE A 224 -2.83 1.00 -11.48
C PHE A 224 -4.02 1.89 -11.08
N ALA A 225 -3.88 2.79 -10.10
CA ALA A 225 -4.93 3.71 -9.70
C ALA A 225 -5.11 4.87 -10.69
N HIS A 226 -6.34 5.36 -10.82
CA HIS A 226 -6.59 6.68 -11.42
C HIS A 226 -5.96 7.79 -10.55
N PRO A 227 -5.47 8.91 -11.12
CA PRO A 227 -4.82 9.96 -10.33
C PRO A 227 -5.63 10.48 -9.13
N SER A 228 -6.95 10.72 -9.28
CA SER A 228 -7.82 11.10 -8.15
C SER A 228 -7.90 10.03 -7.08
N PHE A 229 -7.92 8.75 -7.47
CA PHE A 229 -7.86 7.66 -6.50
C PHE A 229 -6.50 7.58 -5.80
N ALA A 230 -5.39 7.78 -6.53
CA ALA A 230 -4.05 7.82 -5.95
C ALA A 230 -3.94 8.93 -4.89
N PHE A 231 -4.46 10.12 -5.19
CA PHE A 231 -4.57 11.23 -4.24
C PHE A 231 -5.41 10.84 -3.01
N PHE A 232 -6.60 10.27 -3.22
CA PHE A 232 -7.46 9.79 -2.12
C PHE A 232 -6.77 8.74 -1.25
N LEU A 233 -6.12 7.76 -1.86
CA LEU A 233 -5.41 6.70 -1.15
C LEU A 233 -4.28 7.28 -0.29
N GLY A 234 -3.53 8.24 -0.83
CA GLY A 234 -2.52 8.99 -0.08
C GLY A 234 -3.12 9.72 1.13
N LYS A 235 -4.25 10.43 0.94
CA LYS A 235 -4.97 11.12 2.02
C LYS A 235 -5.49 10.15 3.08
N LEU A 236 -6.03 9.01 2.67
CA LEU A 236 -6.59 8.00 3.56
C LEU A 236 -5.50 7.39 4.44
N ILE A 237 -4.39 6.96 3.82
CA ILE A 237 -3.25 6.39 4.54
C ILE A 237 -2.70 7.40 5.53
N ASN A 238 -2.56 8.66 5.11
CA ASN A 238 -2.13 9.74 5.97
C ASN A 238 -3.06 9.90 7.19
N LYS A 239 -4.36 10.08 6.95
CA LYS A 239 -5.35 10.32 8.00
C LYS A 239 -5.39 9.20 9.02
N LEU A 240 -5.54 7.96 8.58
CA LEU A 240 -5.60 6.80 9.47
C LEU A 240 -4.27 6.57 10.23
N THR A 241 -3.13 6.77 9.58
CA THR A 241 -1.83 6.66 10.25
C THR A 241 -1.68 7.74 11.31
N LEU A 242 -1.98 9.00 10.99
CA LEU A 242 -1.79 10.11 11.92
C LEU A 242 -2.80 10.12 13.08
N GLU A 243 -4.04 9.69 12.86
CA GLU A 243 -5.07 9.58 13.91
C GLU A 243 -4.87 8.39 14.85
N SER A 244 -4.32 7.26 14.36
CA SER A 244 -4.03 6.09 15.20
C SER A 244 -2.91 6.36 16.20
N LYS A 245 -2.92 5.81 17.42
CA LYS A 245 -1.76 5.95 18.32
C LYS A 245 -0.60 5.02 17.96
N ASN A 246 -0.88 3.86 17.38
CA ASN A 246 0.10 2.77 17.25
C ASN A 246 0.28 2.24 15.82
N LEU A 247 -0.29 2.91 14.82
CA LEU A 247 -0.03 2.61 13.41
C LEU A 247 1.15 3.44 12.90
N PHE A 248 2.17 2.74 12.39
CA PHE A 248 3.34 3.30 11.74
C PHE A 248 3.33 2.88 10.29
N THR A 249 3.55 3.81 9.37
CA THR A 249 3.46 3.54 7.93
C THR A 249 4.69 4.07 7.20
N ILE A 250 5.29 3.22 6.38
CA ILE A 250 6.35 3.56 5.42
C ILE A 250 5.83 3.27 4.02
N CYS A 251 5.74 4.28 3.18
CA CYS A 251 5.38 4.11 1.77
C CYS A 251 6.59 4.39 0.87
N VAL A 252 6.73 3.67 -0.23
CA VAL A 252 7.49 4.15 -1.40
C VAL A 252 6.54 4.41 -2.55
N THR A 253 6.85 5.43 -3.34
CA THR A 253 6.02 5.83 -4.48
C THR A 253 6.87 6.52 -5.55
N HIS A 254 6.41 6.47 -6.79
CA HIS A 254 6.83 7.37 -7.88
C HIS A 254 5.67 8.23 -8.44
N SER A 255 4.51 8.20 -7.79
CA SER A 255 3.31 8.96 -8.16
C SER A 255 3.28 10.33 -7.50
N TRP A 256 3.10 11.38 -8.33
CA TRP A 256 2.91 12.72 -7.83
C TRP A 256 1.57 12.87 -7.09
N ASP A 257 0.47 12.36 -7.64
CA ASP A 257 -0.86 12.55 -7.06
C ASP A 257 -0.98 11.84 -5.70
N PHE A 258 -0.40 10.64 -5.56
CA PHE A 258 -0.29 9.98 -4.27
C PHE A 258 0.52 10.80 -3.26
N LEU A 259 1.68 11.33 -3.69
CA LEU A 259 2.51 12.21 -2.86
C LEU A 259 1.71 13.43 -2.37
N GLN A 260 0.95 14.08 -3.24
CA GLN A 260 0.11 15.23 -2.86
C GLN A 260 -0.93 14.85 -1.80
N GLY A 261 -1.49 13.65 -1.88
CA GLY A 261 -2.41 13.15 -0.87
C GLY A 261 -1.76 12.87 0.48
N ILE A 262 -0.56 12.27 0.49
CA ILE A 262 0.07 11.73 1.70
C ILE A 262 1.04 12.69 2.41
N LYS A 263 1.58 13.71 1.73
CA LYS A 263 2.72 14.52 2.21
C LYS A 263 2.49 15.26 3.55
N ASN A 264 1.25 15.66 3.86
CA ASN A 264 0.97 16.57 4.98
C ASN A 264 1.19 15.88 6.34
N GLY A 265 2.23 16.27 7.08
CA GLY A 265 2.59 15.62 8.34
C GLY A 265 3.38 14.30 8.17
N ALA A 266 3.68 13.91 6.94
CA ALA A 266 4.61 12.83 6.64
C ALA A 266 6.04 13.34 6.55
N LYS A 267 7.02 12.51 6.95
CA LYS A 267 8.42 12.75 6.63
C LYS A 267 8.70 12.24 5.22
N VAL A 268 8.89 13.15 4.27
CA VAL A 268 9.16 12.80 2.87
C VAL A 268 10.66 12.76 2.61
N LYS A 269 11.16 11.66 2.03
CA LYS A 269 12.56 11.44 1.68
C LYS A 269 12.69 11.15 0.19
N VAL A 270 13.67 11.75 -0.47
CA VAL A 270 14.00 11.49 -1.88
C VAL A 270 15.14 10.50 -1.98
N ILE A 271 14.91 9.39 -2.68
CA ILE A 271 15.93 8.42 -3.05
C ILE A 271 16.41 8.67 -4.48
N ARG A 272 17.73 8.73 -4.66
CA ARG A 272 18.37 8.89 -5.98
C ARG A 272 19.48 7.86 -6.12
N ARG A 273 19.52 7.20 -7.28
CA ARG A 273 20.62 6.30 -7.65
C ARG A 273 21.54 7.01 -8.64
N ARG A 274 22.82 7.07 -8.31
CA ARG A 274 23.88 7.62 -9.15
C ARG A 274 24.33 6.61 -10.20
N LYS A 275 25.04 7.10 -11.22
CA LYS A 275 25.58 6.26 -12.31
C LYS A 275 26.56 5.19 -11.83
N ASP A 276 27.26 5.46 -10.73
CA ASP A 276 28.19 4.55 -10.06
C ASP A 276 27.46 3.49 -9.18
N GLY A 277 26.12 3.49 -9.16
CA GLY A 277 25.32 2.57 -8.35
C GLY A 277 25.07 3.07 -6.93
N LYS A 278 25.74 4.14 -6.48
CA LYS A 278 25.53 4.69 -5.14
C LYS A 278 24.13 5.28 -5.02
N VAL A 279 23.45 4.92 -3.94
CA VAL A 279 22.15 5.45 -3.57
C VAL A 279 22.33 6.53 -2.52
N GLU A 280 21.57 7.62 -2.67
CA GLU A 280 21.52 8.74 -1.73
C GLU A 280 20.05 8.95 -1.33
N ILE A 281 19.81 9.10 -0.02
CA ILE A 281 18.48 9.37 0.53
C ILE A 281 18.55 10.66 1.34
N ASN A 282 17.84 11.69 0.88
CA ASN A 282 17.81 13.00 1.50
C ASN A 282 16.37 13.39 1.85
N GLU A 283 16.17 14.36 2.74
CA GLU A 283 14.83 14.91 2.97
C GLU A 283 14.36 15.71 1.76
N TRP A 284 13.05 15.64 1.47
CA TRP A 284 12.47 16.39 0.35
C TRP A 284 12.20 17.83 0.77
N ASN A 285 12.80 18.79 0.04
CA ASN A 285 12.66 20.22 0.32
C ASN A 285 11.39 20.85 -0.28
N GLY A 286 10.42 20.05 -0.73
CA GLY A 286 9.20 20.54 -1.38
C GLY A 286 9.37 20.92 -2.86
N GLU A 287 10.47 20.51 -3.50
CA GLU A 287 10.68 20.76 -4.94
C GLU A 287 9.61 20.09 -5.79
N VAL A 288 8.99 20.85 -6.70
CA VAL A 288 7.90 20.41 -7.58
C VAL A 288 8.36 19.38 -8.61
N TYR A 289 9.64 19.40 -8.98
CA TYR A 289 10.20 18.47 -9.96
C TYR A 289 11.01 17.37 -9.27
N ILE A 290 10.52 16.13 -9.38
CA ILE A 290 11.27 14.94 -8.99
C ILE A 290 11.60 14.18 -10.29
N PRO A 291 12.88 14.09 -10.69
CA PRO A 291 13.25 13.43 -11.94
C PRO A 291 12.69 12.00 -12.03
N GLY A 292 11.93 11.71 -13.09
CA GLY A 292 11.32 10.40 -13.33
C GLY A 292 9.96 10.18 -12.66
N PHE A 293 9.35 11.20 -12.04
CA PHE A 293 7.95 11.15 -11.61
C PHE A 293 7.01 11.40 -12.79
N GLY A 294 5.93 10.61 -12.88
CA GLY A 294 4.78 10.97 -13.69
C GLY A 294 4.03 12.11 -12.99
N VAL A 295 3.87 13.26 -13.67
CA VAL A 295 3.10 14.39 -13.14
C VAL A 295 1.83 14.52 -13.97
N THR A 296 0.68 14.18 -13.38
CA THR A 296 -0.64 14.41 -14.00
C THR A 296 -1.36 15.66 -13.48
N GLY A 297 -0.90 16.23 -12.36
CA GLY A 297 -1.19 17.62 -11.97
C GLY A 297 -2.61 17.89 -11.45
N MET A 298 -3.33 16.88 -10.95
CA MET A 298 -4.76 17.01 -10.65
C MET A 298 -5.08 17.86 -9.41
N LEU A 299 -4.34 17.69 -8.31
CA LEU A 299 -4.63 18.35 -7.03
C LEU A 299 -3.33 18.70 -6.31
N ASN A 300 -3.01 19.99 -6.23
CA ASN A 300 -1.98 20.50 -5.34
C ASN A 300 -2.68 21.15 -4.14
N ASP A 301 -2.48 20.58 -2.96
CA ASP A 301 -2.72 21.27 -1.68
C ASP A 301 -1.55 22.21 -1.37
#